data_AF-A0A9E3UYB4-F1
#
_entry.id   AF-A0A9E3UYB4-F1
#
_cell.length_a   1.000
_cell.length_b   1.000
_cell.length_c   1.000
_cell.angle_alpha   90.00
_cell.angle_beta   90.00
_cell.angle_gamma   90.00
#
_symmetry.space_group_name_H-M   'P 1'
#
loop_
_entity.id
_entity.type
_entity.pdbx_description
1 polymer ?
#
loop_
_entity_poly.entity_id
_entity_poly.type
_entity_poly.pdbx_seq_one_letter_code
_entity_poly.pdbx_strand_id
1 'polypeptide(L)'
;MKAQIQRLQNRLKASQDWLALREDHFRSAISWALQMMQADPLKPIPREDDWDKPIDRFRFPALDQRQGADPTWAETMDTLRPPRRRDQKPWEWRRESPIRPVVFHDPGTMDQDVVHLHLEHRVVQRLLGRFTAQGFVHHDLSRACLSQSNDAIPRVILMGRLCLYGPRAARLHEELVPVTARWIEPSLRKGALNPYGREAELKTLDLLESALLPTNAPDVDPVIQDKLR
;
A
#
# COMPACT_ATOMS: atom_id res chain seq x y z
N MET A 1 10.47 -16.63 -31.88
CA MET A 1 10.25 -15.29 -31.30
C MET A 1 8.80 -15.05 -30.81
N LYS A 2 7.75 -15.13 -31.64
CA LYS A 2 6.35 -14.91 -31.20
C LYS A 2 5.87 -15.85 -30.07
N ALA A 3 6.20 -17.14 -30.11
CA ALA A 3 5.83 -18.10 -29.07
C ALA A 3 6.51 -17.85 -27.71
N GLN A 4 7.72 -17.26 -27.71
CA GLN A 4 8.42 -16.87 -26.48
C GLN A 4 7.78 -15.63 -25.86
N ILE A 5 7.38 -14.65 -26.68
CA ILE A 5 6.65 -13.46 -26.23
C ILE A 5 5.32 -13.88 -25.58
N GLN A 6 4.55 -14.77 -26.23
CA GLN A 6 3.29 -15.26 -25.67
C GLN A 6 3.50 -16.00 -24.33
N ARG A 7 4.56 -16.81 -24.22
CA ARG A 7 4.88 -17.51 -22.98
C ARG A 7 5.26 -16.55 -21.85
N LEU A 8 6.00 -15.49 -22.16
CA LEU A 8 6.36 -14.44 -21.20
C LEU A 8 5.13 -13.63 -20.78
N GLN A 9 4.25 -13.26 -21.72
CA GLN A 9 2.99 -12.58 -21.43
C GLN A 9 2.08 -13.44 -20.55
N ASN A 10 1.95 -14.73 -20.82
CA ASN A 10 1.14 -15.64 -20.00
C ASN A 10 1.73 -15.81 -18.60
N ARG A 11 3.07 -15.86 -18.46
CA ARG A 11 3.73 -15.89 -17.14
C ARG A 11 3.58 -14.58 -16.39
N LEU A 12 3.71 -13.45 -17.08
CA LEU A 12 3.50 -12.13 -16.51
C LEU A 12 2.06 -12.00 -16.01
N LYS A 13 1.08 -12.40 -16.82
CA LYS A 13 -0.33 -12.42 -16.44
C LYS A 13 -0.57 -13.33 -15.24
N ALA A 14 -0.07 -14.57 -15.25
CA ALA A 14 -0.19 -15.48 -14.12
C ALA A 14 0.48 -14.92 -12.85
N SER A 15 1.62 -14.23 -12.99
CA SER A 15 2.30 -13.57 -11.87
C SER A 15 1.52 -12.36 -11.37
N GLN A 16 0.90 -11.58 -12.25
CA GLN A 16 0.06 -10.43 -11.90
C GLN A 16 -1.23 -10.88 -11.21
N ASP A 17 -1.89 -11.91 -11.75
CA ASP A 17 -3.07 -12.54 -11.17
C ASP A 17 -2.76 -13.15 -9.79
N TRP A 18 -1.57 -13.75 -9.63
CA TRP A 18 -1.12 -14.32 -8.36
C TRP A 18 -0.68 -13.26 -7.34
N LEU A 19 0.01 -12.20 -7.78
CA LEU A 19 0.42 -11.09 -6.90
C LEU A 19 -0.78 -10.21 -6.51
N ALA A 20 -1.83 -10.16 -7.33
CA ALA A 20 -2.98 -9.26 -7.20
C ALA A 20 -2.59 -7.79 -6.89
N LEU A 21 -1.38 -7.37 -7.27
CA LEU A 21 -0.84 -6.06 -6.93
C LEU A 21 -1.48 -5.01 -7.82
N ARG A 22 -2.48 -4.32 -7.26
CA ARG A 22 -3.11 -3.17 -7.90
C ARG A 22 -2.36 -1.90 -7.51
N GLU A 23 -2.00 -1.10 -8.50
CA GLU A 23 -1.24 0.12 -8.29
C GLU A 23 -1.92 1.10 -7.35
N ASP A 24 -3.23 1.34 -7.53
CA ASP A 24 -3.96 2.28 -6.68
C ASP A 24 -3.93 1.86 -5.20
N HIS A 25 -4.03 0.55 -4.95
CA HIS A 25 -3.89 -0.02 -3.61
C HIS A 25 -2.47 0.14 -3.07
N PHE A 26 -1.47 -0.12 -3.91
CA PHE A 26 -0.08 0.01 -3.53
C PHE A 26 0.29 1.46 -3.20
N ARG A 27 -0.10 2.42 -4.05
CA ARG A 27 0.04 3.86 -3.81
C ARG A 27 -0.70 4.29 -2.55
N SER A 28 -1.94 3.81 -2.35
CA SER A 28 -2.72 4.12 -1.16
C SER A 28 -2.06 3.60 0.11
N ALA A 29 -1.54 2.37 0.10
CA ALA A 29 -0.82 1.78 1.23
C ALA A 29 0.43 2.59 1.62
N ILE A 30 1.19 3.07 0.62
CA ILE A 30 2.36 3.95 0.86
C ILE A 30 1.90 5.29 1.45
N SER A 31 0.87 5.91 0.89
CA SER A 31 0.32 7.16 1.43
C SER A 31 -0.18 7.01 2.87
N TRP A 32 -0.84 5.90 3.20
CA TRP A 32 -1.25 5.59 4.57
C TRP A 32 -0.06 5.41 5.51
N ALA A 33 0.98 4.69 5.08
CA ALA A 33 2.21 4.53 5.88
C ALA A 33 2.86 5.89 6.19
N LEU A 34 2.89 6.79 5.20
CA LEU A 34 3.38 8.15 5.37
C LEU A 34 2.53 8.93 6.38
N GLN A 35 1.20 8.87 6.26
CA GLN A 35 0.28 9.55 7.19
C GLN A 35 0.38 9.01 8.62
N MET A 36 0.57 7.71 8.82
CA MET A 36 0.82 7.13 10.14
C MET A 36 2.10 7.66 10.79
N MET A 37 3.10 8.01 9.97
CA MET A 37 4.30 8.71 10.40
C MET A 37 4.11 10.24 10.50
N GLN A 38 2.86 10.69 10.45
CA GLN A 38 2.46 12.10 10.41
C GLN A 38 3.05 12.87 9.22
N ALA A 39 3.50 12.18 8.16
CA ALA A 39 4.04 12.80 6.95
C ALA A 39 2.93 13.09 5.94
N ASP A 40 3.23 13.99 5.00
CA ASP A 40 2.35 14.22 3.86
C ASP A 40 2.16 12.92 3.06
N PRO A 41 0.94 12.59 2.61
CA PRO A 41 0.73 11.50 1.66
C PRO A 41 1.39 11.83 0.31
N LEU A 42 1.47 10.84 -0.58
CA LEU A 42 1.96 11.06 -1.94
C LEU A 42 1.07 12.08 -2.67
N LYS A 43 1.67 13.14 -3.19
CA LYS A 43 0.94 14.21 -3.91
C LYS A 43 1.15 14.05 -5.41
N PRO A 44 0.09 14.00 -6.23
CA PRO A 44 0.26 13.95 -7.69
C PRO A 44 0.94 15.23 -8.17
N ILE A 45 1.86 15.09 -9.12
CA ILE A 45 2.47 16.21 -9.82
C ILE A 45 1.63 16.43 -11.09
N PRO A 46 1.11 17.65 -11.34
CA PRO A 46 0.38 17.95 -12.56
C PRO A 46 1.21 17.55 -13.79
N ARG A 47 0.56 16.94 -14.77
CA ARG A 47 1.22 16.62 -16.04
C ARG A 47 1.59 17.92 -16.74
N GLU A 48 2.86 18.07 -17.08
CA GLU A 48 3.36 19.17 -17.91
C GLU A 48 3.55 18.65 -19.34
N ASP A 49 3.39 19.55 -20.32
CA ASP A 49 3.45 19.21 -21.76
C ASP A 49 4.82 18.65 -22.20
N ASP A 50 5.87 18.84 -21.39
CA ASP A 50 7.27 18.46 -21.66
C ASP A 50 7.62 17.03 -21.18
N TRP A 51 6.64 16.24 -20.74
CA TRP A 51 6.91 14.86 -20.32
C TRP A 51 6.85 13.92 -21.54
N ASP A 52 8.01 13.38 -21.93
CA ASP A 52 8.16 12.41 -23.03
C ASP A 52 7.19 11.22 -22.98
N LYS A 53 6.65 10.89 -21.80
CA LYS A 53 5.63 9.85 -21.61
C LYS A 53 4.54 10.29 -20.62
N PRO A 54 3.27 9.89 -20.84
CA PRO A 54 2.15 10.18 -19.94
C PRO A 54 2.17 9.24 -18.72
N ILE A 55 3.20 9.34 -17.88
CA ILE A 55 3.31 8.56 -16.64
C ILE A 55 2.97 9.46 -15.47
N ASP A 56 2.08 8.99 -14.60
CA ASP A 56 1.71 9.74 -13.39
C ASP A 56 2.88 9.77 -12.40
N ARG A 57 3.35 10.99 -12.11
CA ARG A 57 4.45 11.25 -11.20
C ARG A 57 3.90 11.75 -9.87
N PHE A 58 4.53 11.30 -8.78
CA PHE A 58 4.13 11.69 -7.43
C PHE A 58 5.31 12.32 -6.69
N ARG A 59 5.03 13.36 -5.91
CA ARG A 59 6.00 13.95 -4.98
C ARG A 59 6.05 13.11 -3.71
N PHE A 60 7.25 12.67 -3.36
CA PHE A 60 7.53 11.93 -2.13
C PHE A 60 8.03 12.90 -1.04
N PRO A 61 7.52 12.84 0.22
CA PRO A 61 7.91 13.76 1.27
C PRO A 61 9.35 13.52 1.77
N ALA A 62 10.06 14.59 2.11
CA ALA A 62 11.41 14.52 2.68
C ALA A 62 11.39 14.08 4.15
N LEU A 63 11.28 12.77 4.40
CA LEU A 63 11.15 12.22 5.76
C LEU A 63 12.35 12.54 6.66
N ASP A 64 13.53 12.69 6.09
CA ASP A 64 14.80 12.97 6.78
C ASP A 64 15.00 14.45 7.15
N GLN A 65 14.20 15.37 6.59
CA GLN A 65 14.35 16.82 6.78
C GLN A 65 13.32 17.42 7.75
N ARG A 66 12.46 16.58 8.34
CA ARG A 66 11.40 17.03 9.24
C ARG A 66 11.96 17.38 10.63
N GLN A 67 11.29 18.30 11.33
CA GLN A 67 11.61 18.56 12.73
C GLN A 67 11.35 17.31 13.56
N GLY A 68 12.36 16.81 14.28
CA GLY A 68 12.29 15.53 14.98
C GLY A 68 12.36 14.30 14.06
N ALA A 69 12.84 14.46 12.82
CA ALA A 69 13.06 13.34 11.90
C ALA A 69 14.01 12.32 12.52
N ASP A 70 13.61 11.05 12.44
CA ASP A 70 14.47 9.94 12.81
C ASP A 70 15.67 9.89 11.83
N PRO A 71 16.91 10.10 12.32
CA PRO A 71 18.09 10.22 11.46
C PRO A 71 18.40 8.94 10.69
N THR A 72 17.85 7.79 11.12
CA THR A 72 18.01 6.53 10.39
C THR A 72 17.30 6.57 9.02
N TRP A 73 16.38 7.50 8.76
CA TRP A 73 15.75 7.67 7.44
C TRP A 73 16.67 8.25 6.37
N ALA A 74 17.73 8.96 6.73
CA ALA A 74 18.59 9.67 5.78
C ALA A 74 19.09 8.75 4.65
N GLU A 75 19.65 7.60 5.00
CA GLU A 75 20.13 6.63 4.02
C GLU A 75 19.02 5.98 3.17
N THR A 76 17.80 5.88 3.70
CA THR A 76 16.65 5.39 2.91
C THR A 76 16.21 6.46 1.93
N MET A 77 16.19 7.73 2.33
CA MET A 77 15.83 8.86 1.47
C MET A 77 16.88 9.08 0.36
N ASP A 78 18.14 8.76 0.65
CA ASP A 78 19.24 8.79 -0.31
C ASP A 78 19.01 7.90 -1.54
N THR A 79 18.22 6.81 -1.42
CA THR A 79 17.89 5.98 -2.59
C THR A 79 16.94 6.69 -3.57
N LEU A 80 16.24 7.72 -3.12
CA LEU A 80 15.33 8.52 -3.96
C LEU A 80 16.04 9.69 -4.64
N ARG A 81 17.28 10.00 -4.25
CA ARG A 81 18.07 11.11 -4.79
C ARG A 81 18.85 10.67 -6.03
N PRO A 82 19.28 11.61 -6.89
CA PRO A 82 20.26 11.34 -7.93
C PRO A 82 21.57 10.77 -7.34
N PRO A 83 22.26 9.86 -8.03
CA PRO A 83 23.51 9.30 -7.57
C PRO A 83 24.55 10.38 -7.21
N ARG A 84 25.23 10.19 -6.07
CA ARG A 84 26.30 11.09 -5.61
C ARG A 84 27.51 11.02 -6.55
N ARG A 85 28.09 12.18 -6.89
CA ARG A 85 29.37 12.24 -7.62
C ARG A 85 30.52 11.76 -6.72
N ARG A 86 31.56 11.16 -7.30
CA ARG A 86 32.65 10.52 -6.55
C ARG A 86 33.31 11.44 -5.50
N ASP A 87 33.53 12.70 -5.86
CA ASP A 87 34.26 13.66 -5.01
C ASP A 87 33.36 14.59 -4.18
N GLN A 88 32.04 14.42 -4.24
CA GLN A 88 31.10 15.29 -3.52
C GLN A 88 30.90 14.78 -2.09
N LYS A 89 31.01 15.66 -1.10
CA LYS A 89 30.78 15.28 0.30
C LYS A 89 29.30 14.91 0.53
N PRO A 90 28.98 13.90 1.37
CA PRO A 90 27.59 13.44 1.56
C PRO A 90 26.61 14.52 2.01
N TRP A 91 27.02 15.45 2.89
CA TRP A 91 26.14 16.54 3.36
C TRP A 91 25.89 17.60 2.29
N GLU A 92 26.91 17.96 1.51
CA GLU A 92 26.77 18.87 0.35
C GLU A 92 25.83 18.25 -0.69
N TRP A 93 26.02 16.96 -0.98
CA TRP A 93 25.15 16.21 -1.88
C TRP A 93 23.69 16.19 -1.42
N ARG A 94 23.40 15.87 -0.15
CA ARG A 94 22.01 15.86 0.36
C ARG A 94 21.34 17.22 0.33
N ARG A 95 22.11 18.31 0.45
CA ARG A 95 21.60 19.68 0.35
C ARG A 95 21.27 20.07 -1.09
N GLU A 96 22.06 19.61 -2.05
CA GLU A 96 21.95 19.98 -3.47
C GLU A 96 21.10 19.00 -4.29
N SER A 97 20.84 17.80 -3.76
CA SER A 97 20.17 16.71 -4.48
C SER A 97 18.74 16.51 -3.97
N PRO A 98 17.73 17.05 -4.69
CA PRO A 98 16.35 16.89 -4.29
C PRO A 98 15.89 15.43 -4.43
N ILE A 99 14.83 15.09 -3.69
CA ILE A 99 14.13 13.81 -3.86
C ILE A 99 13.45 13.85 -5.23
N ARG A 100 13.73 12.84 -6.04
CA ARG A 100 13.14 12.72 -7.37
C ARG A 100 11.67 12.34 -7.28
N PRO A 101 10.84 12.75 -8.27
CA PRO A 101 9.50 12.23 -8.41
C PRO A 101 9.49 10.70 -8.44
N VAL A 102 8.45 10.10 -7.86
CA VAL A 102 8.26 8.66 -7.84
C VAL A 102 7.16 8.25 -8.80
N VAL A 103 7.32 7.07 -9.39
CA VAL A 103 6.35 6.43 -10.30
C VAL A 103 6.12 4.99 -9.88
N PHE A 104 4.99 4.42 -10.28
CA PHE A 104 4.58 3.04 -9.96
C PHE A 104 4.56 2.11 -11.18
N HIS A 105 4.89 2.67 -12.34
CA HIS A 105 5.01 1.97 -13.61
C HIS A 105 6.46 1.98 -14.04
N ASP A 106 6.86 1.00 -14.85
CA ASP A 106 8.16 1.04 -15.53
C ASP A 106 8.23 2.28 -16.44
N PRO A 107 9.16 3.22 -16.20
CA PRO A 107 9.33 4.38 -17.06
C PRO A 107 9.74 3.97 -18.48
N GLY A 108 10.29 2.77 -18.69
CA GLY A 108 10.75 2.27 -19.98
C GLY A 108 11.86 3.12 -20.59
N THR A 109 12.52 3.93 -19.77
CA THR A 109 13.68 4.76 -20.05
C THR A 109 14.68 4.52 -18.93
N MET A 110 15.97 4.61 -19.25
CA MET A 110 17.06 4.52 -18.25
C MET A 110 17.50 5.93 -17.81
N ASP A 111 16.59 6.91 -17.89
CA ASP A 111 16.86 8.24 -17.37
C ASP A 111 16.86 8.22 -15.83
N GLN A 112 17.46 9.25 -15.24
CA GLN A 112 17.56 9.37 -13.79
C GLN A 112 16.51 10.34 -13.23
N ASP A 113 15.47 10.66 -14.00
CA ASP A 113 14.56 11.76 -13.66
C ASP A 113 13.47 11.33 -12.67
N VAL A 114 13.12 10.04 -12.67
CA VAL A 114 12.12 9.45 -11.78
C VAL A 114 12.67 8.24 -11.03
N VAL A 115 11.98 7.87 -9.94
CA VAL A 115 12.25 6.64 -9.20
C VAL A 115 11.06 5.72 -9.29
N HIS A 116 11.25 4.54 -9.87
CA HIS A 116 10.24 3.50 -9.89
C HIS A 116 10.15 2.82 -8.51
N LEU A 117 9.03 3.01 -7.82
CA LEU A 117 8.73 2.31 -6.57
C LEU A 117 8.08 0.97 -6.86
N HIS A 118 8.65 -0.07 -6.28
CA HIS A 118 8.16 -1.45 -6.31
C HIS A 118 8.28 -2.06 -4.91
N LEU A 119 7.71 -3.25 -4.70
CA LEU A 119 7.67 -3.89 -3.37
C LEU A 119 9.05 -4.08 -2.72
N GLU A 120 10.07 -4.39 -3.52
CA GLU A 120 11.45 -4.56 -3.08
C GLU A 120 12.25 -3.26 -2.92
N HIS A 121 11.67 -2.11 -3.26
CA HIS A 121 12.38 -0.85 -3.10
C HIS A 121 12.55 -0.54 -1.60
N ARG A 122 13.76 -0.18 -1.16
CA ARG A 122 14.11 0.00 0.27
C ARG A 122 13.15 0.91 1.03
N VAL A 123 12.74 2.05 0.44
CA VAL A 123 11.74 2.95 1.08
C VAL A 123 10.39 2.27 1.27
N VAL A 124 9.97 1.45 0.31
CA VAL A 124 8.69 0.74 0.34
C VAL A 124 8.72 -0.34 1.40
N GLN A 125 9.76 -1.19 1.41
CA GLN A 125 9.93 -2.22 2.44
C GLN A 125 9.95 -1.62 3.84
N ARG A 126 10.61 -0.46 4.02
CA ARG A 126 10.67 0.21 5.31
C ARG A 126 9.31 0.79 5.73
N LEU A 127 8.58 1.42 4.82
CA LEU A 127 7.23 1.95 5.10
C LEU A 127 6.24 0.83 5.41
N LEU A 128 6.20 -0.21 4.56
CA LEU A 128 5.27 -1.32 4.71
C LEU A 128 5.66 -2.28 5.84
N GLY A 129 6.95 -2.30 6.22
CA GLY A 129 7.48 -3.06 7.34
C GLY A 129 6.78 -2.73 8.67
N ARG A 130 6.27 -1.51 8.83
CA ARG A 130 5.48 -1.13 10.01
C ARG A 130 4.20 -1.98 10.12
N PHE A 131 3.48 -2.17 9.01
CA PHE A 131 2.24 -2.97 9.01
C PHE A 131 2.54 -4.44 9.28
N THR A 132 3.62 -4.98 8.72
CA THR A 132 3.95 -6.40 8.89
C THR A 132 4.47 -6.72 10.29
N ALA A 133 5.08 -5.74 10.97
CA ALA A 133 5.51 -5.82 12.37
C ALA A 133 4.36 -5.64 13.39
N GLN A 134 3.14 -5.36 12.92
CA GLN A 134 1.99 -5.18 13.80
C GLN A 134 1.66 -6.46 14.57
N GLY A 135 1.41 -6.31 15.87
CA GLY A 135 1.16 -7.44 16.77
C GLY A 135 2.41 -8.10 17.34
N PHE A 136 3.61 -7.69 16.87
CA PHE A 136 4.89 -8.09 17.45
C PHE A 136 5.59 -6.93 18.16
N VAL A 137 5.63 -5.76 17.53
CA VAL A 137 6.35 -4.57 18.04
C VAL A 137 5.42 -3.38 18.23
N HIS A 138 4.43 -3.22 17.36
CA HIS A 138 3.50 -2.09 17.38
C HIS A 138 2.05 -2.54 17.67
N HIS A 139 1.31 -1.68 18.37
CA HIS A 139 -0.10 -1.86 18.79
C HIS A 139 -0.95 -0.63 18.42
N ASP A 140 -0.57 0.08 17.35
CA ASP A 140 -1.12 1.34 16.88
C ASP A 140 -2.18 1.23 15.76
N LEU A 141 -2.62 0.01 15.44
CA LEU A 141 -3.67 -0.28 14.45
C LEU A 141 -4.86 -0.92 15.15
N SER A 142 -6.05 -0.39 14.86
CA SER A 142 -7.31 -0.96 15.32
C SER A 142 -7.51 -2.37 14.75
N ARG A 143 -7.90 -3.31 15.62
CA ARG A 143 -8.20 -4.70 15.23
C ARG A 143 -9.59 -4.90 14.64
N ALA A 144 -10.42 -3.87 14.75
CA ALA A 144 -11.74 -3.79 14.13
C ALA A 144 -11.86 -2.42 13.47
N CYS A 145 -12.43 -2.39 12.27
CA CYS A 145 -12.75 -1.18 11.54
C CYS A 145 -14.12 -1.33 10.88
N LEU A 146 -14.75 -0.19 10.62
CA LEU A 146 -15.96 -0.09 9.82
C LEU A 146 -15.57 0.60 8.51
N SER A 147 -16.06 0.07 7.39
CA SER A 147 -15.99 0.74 6.10
C SER A 147 -17.35 0.66 5.43
N GLN A 148 -17.61 1.62 4.57
CA GLN A 148 -18.76 1.60 3.69
C GLN A 148 -18.39 0.93 2.37
N SER A 149 -19.37 0.32 1.73
CA SER A 149 -19.22 -0.29 0.41
C SER A 149 -20.45 0.02 -0.44
N ASN A 150 -20.32 -0.12 -1.75
CA ASN A 150 -21.43 0.06 -2.70
C ASN A 150 -22.34 -1.19 -2.75
N ASP A 151 -22.63 -1.80 -1.60
CA ASP A 151 -23.54 -2.93 -1.47
C ASP A 151 -24.60 -2.63 -0.41
N ALA A 152 -25.85 -2.98 -0.67
CA ALA A 152 -26.95 -2.74 0.26
C ALA A 152 -26.97 -3.74 1.43
N ILE A 153 -26.19 -4.82 1.32
CA ILE A 153 -26.11 -5.87 2.33
C ILE A 153 -24.97 -5.53 3.28
N PRO A 154 -25.24 -5.29 4.58
CA PRO A 154 -24.17 -5.12 5.55
C PRO A 154 -23.45 -6.45 5.73
N ARG A 155 -22.12 -6.41 5.64
CA ARG A 155 -21.24 -7.59 5.71
C ARG A 155 -20.27 -7.43 6.86
N VAL A 156 -19.88 -8.55 7.44
CA VAL A 156 -18.78 -8.63 8.39
C VAL A 156 -17.68 -9.51 7.81
N ILE A 157 -16.44 -9.11 8.04
CA ILE A 157 -15.25 -9.80 7.59
C ILE A 157 -14.39 -10.03 8.83
N LEU A 158 -14.05 -11.28 9.09
CA LEU A 158 -13.02 -11.66 10.04
C LEU A 158 -11.77 -12.04 9.25
N MET A 159 -10.68 -11.31 9.46
CA MET A 159 -9.40 -11.60 8.82
C MET A 159 -8.47 -12.30 9.80
N GLY A 160 -8.15 -13.56 9.51
CA GLY A 160 -7.07 -14.29 10.17
C GLY A 160 -5.75 -14.11 9.41
N ARG A 161 -4.63 -13.98 10.12
CA ARG A 161 -3.28 -14.01 9.54
C ARG A 161 -2.54 -15.20 10.12
N LEU A 162 -2.30 -16.23 9.31
CA LEU A 162 -1.53 -17.40 9.68
C LEU A 162 -0.07 -17.18 9.27
N CYS A 163 0.86 -17.33 10.20
CA CYS A 163 2.29 -17.21 9.91
C CYS A 163 3.03 -18.46 10.39
N LEU A 164 3.80 -19.08 9.49
CA LEU A 164 4.72 -20.16 9.80
C LEU A 164 6.15 -19.62 9.94
N TYR A 165 6.77 -19.88 11.08
CA TYR A 165 8.14 -19.46 11.36
C TYR A 165 9.07 -20.67 11.50
N GLY A 166 10.26 -20.55 10.92
CA GLY A 166 11.35 -21.50 11.03
C GLY A 166 12.40 -21.07 12.06
N PRO A 167 13.53 -21.81 12.13
CA PRO A 167 14.64 -21.49 13.03
C PRO A 167 15.10 -20.03 12.86
N ARG A 168 15.47 -19.39 13.98
CA ARG A 168 15.85 -17.95 14.04
C ARG A 168 14.71 -17.00 13.64
N ALA A 169 13.45 -17.41 13.89
CA ALA A 169 12.25 -16.64 13.53
C ALA A 169 12.16 -16.28 12.03
N ALA A 170 12.77 -17.09 11.17
CA ALA A 170 12.66 -16.92 9.73
C ALA A 170 11.21 -17.12 9.31
N ARG A 171 10.59 -16.12 8.67
CA ARG A 171 9.21 -16.26 8.17
C ARG A 171 9.23 -17.17 6.93
N LEU A 172 8.65 -18.37 7.06
CA LEU A 172 8.64 -19.38 6.01
C LEU A 172 7.38 -19.29 5.14
N HIS A 173 6.24 -19.00 5.76
CA HIS A 173 4.97 -18.89 5.06
C HIS A 173 4.04 -17.92 5.79
N GLU A 174 3.19 -17.26 5.02
CA GLU A 174 2.16 -16.36 5.53
C GLU A 174 0.93 -16.49 4.65
N GLU A 175 -0.24 -16.63 5.28
CA GLU A 175 -1.53 -16.75 4.61
C GLU A 175 -2.56 -15.87 5.32
N LEU A 176 -3.36 -15.16 4.53
CA LEU A 176 -4.55 -14.47 5.03
C LEU A 176 -5.76 -15.38 4.85
N VAL A 177 -6.48 -15.62 5.94
CA VAL A 177 -7.66 -16.47 6.00
C VAL A 177 -8.88 -15.58 6.26
N PRO A 178 -9.61 -15.16 5.22
CA PRO A 178 -10.85 -14.44 5.38
C PRO A 178 -11.98 -15.38 5.79
N VAL A 179 -12.87 -14.90 6.66
CA VAL A 179 -14.18 -15.49 6.91
C VAL A 179 -15.21 -14.38 6.82
N THR A 180 -16.14 -14.49 5.89
CA THR A 180 -17.12 -13.43 5.62
C THR A 180 -18.53 -13.90 5.97
N ALA A 181 -19.39 -12.99 6.43
CA ALA A 181 -20.79 -13.31 6.70
C ALA A 181 -21.69 -12.09 6.49
N ARG A 182 -22.99 -12.33 6.35
CA ARG A 182 -23.99 -11.26 6.44
C ARG A 182 -24.02 -10.75 7.87
N TRP A 183 -23.96 -9.43 8.04
CA TRP A 183 -24.27 -8.84 9.35
C TRP A 183 -25.79 -8.92 9.60
N ILE A 184 -26.13 -9.46 10.75
CA ILE A 184 -27.50 -9.49 11.28
C ILE A 184 -27.44 -8.81 12.64
N GLU A 185 -28.39 -7.96 12.97
CA GLU A 185 -28.42 -7.29 14.28
C GLU A 185 -28.51 -8.33 15.41
N PRO A 186 -27.74 -8.20 16.53
CA PRO A 186 -27.75 -9.17 17.62
C PRO A 186 -29.15 -9.54 18.15
N SER A 187 -30.06 -8.57 18.22
CA SER A 187 -31.46 -8.73 18.65
C SER A 187 -32.28 -9.65 17.73
N LEU A 188 -31.93 -9.72 16.44
CA LEU A 188 -32.61 -10.52 15.42
C LEU A 188 -31.92 -11.86 15.15
N ARG A 189 -30.77 -12.12 15.77
CA ARG A 189 -30.01 -13.36 15.57
C ARG A 189 -30.67 -14.52 16.30
N LYS A 190 -30.78 -15.65 15.60
CA LYS A 190 -31.18 -16.96 16.18
C LYS A 190 -29.98 -17.80 16.63
N GLY A 191 -28.76 -17.26 16.56
CA GLY A 191 -27.51 -17.95 16.84
C GLY A 191 -26.29 -17.17 16.36
N ALA A 192 -25.17 -17.86 16.15
CA ALA A 192 -23.98 -17.29 15.52
C ALA A 192 -24.26 -16.86 14.07
N LEU A 193 -23.40 -15.99 13.53
CA LEU A 193 -23.44 -15.66 12.11
C LEU A 193 -22.98 -16.86 11.29
N ASN A 194 -23.68 -17.13 10.19
CA ASN A 194 -23.30 -18.19 9.26
C ASN A 194 -22.31 -17.63 8.23
N PRO A 195 -21.13 -18.23 8.07
CA PRO A 195 -20.19 -17.85 7.03
C PRO A 195 -20.80 -18.00 5.63
N TYR A 196 -20.41 -17.11 4.73
CA TYR A 196 -20.72 -17.24 3.32
C TYR A 196 -19.97 -18.41 2.69
N GLY A 197 -20.56 -18.96 1.62
CA GLY A 197 -19.84 -19.83 0.70
C GLY A 197 -18.88 -19.04 -0.19
N ARG A 198 -18.02 -19.76 -0.91
CA ARG A 198 -16.90 -19.21 -1.70
C ARG A 198 -17.27 -18.03 -2.61
N GLU A 199 -18.37 -18.11 -3.34
CA GLU A 199 -18.77 -17.05 -4.28
C GLU A 199 -19.10 -15.73 -3.56
N ALA A 200 -19.89 -15.81 -2.49
CA ALA A 200 -20.28 -14.64 -1.70
C ALA A 200 -19.11 -14.10 -0.86
N GLU A 201 -18.16 -14.96 -0.50
CA GLU A 201 -16.90 -14.54 0.11
C GLU A 201 -16.04 -13.74 -0.86
N LEU A 202 -15.80 -14.24 -2.08
CA LEU A 202 -15.04 -13.52 -3.11
C LEU A 202 -15.65 -12.15 -3.41
N LYS A 203 -16.98 -12.09 -3.59
CA LYS A 203 -17.69 -10.81 -3.77
C LYS A 203 -17.49 -9.86 -2.58
N THR A 204 -17.45 -10.39 -1.35
CA THR A 204 -17.23 -9.57 -0.15
C THR A 204 -15.81 -9.00 -0.13
N LEU A 205 -14.81 -9.77 -0.56
CA LEU A 205 -13.42 -9.32 -0.65
C LEU A 205 -13.24 -8.27 -1.76
N ASP A 206 -13.87 -8.44 -2.92
CA ASP A 206 -13.85 -7.43 -4.00
C ASP A 206 -14.47 -6.09 -3.54
N LEU A 207 -15.56 -6.17 -2.77
CA LEU A 207 -16.20 -5.00 -2.17
C LEU A 207 -15.30 -4.33 -1.11
N LEU A 208 -14.60 -5.14 -0.30
CA LEU A 208 -13.62 -4.63 0.66
C LEU A 208 -12.47 -3.91 -0.04
N GLU A 209 -11.86 -4.54 -1.05
CA GLU A 209 -10.80 -3.89 -1.84
C GLU A 209 -11.31 -2.57 -2.40
N SER A 210 -12.45 -2.58 -3.07
CA SER A 210 -13.01 -1.34 -3.64
C SER A 210 -13.21 -0.25 -2.58
N ALA A 211 -13.66 -0.61 -1.37
CA ALA A 211 -13.88 0.30 -0.26
C ALA A 211 -12.60 0.85 0.39
N LEU A 212 -11.46 0.15 0.28
CA LEU A 212 -10.17 0.60 0.82
C LEU A 212 -9.54 1.74 -0.01
N LEU A 213 -10.03 1.99 -1.22
CA LEU A 213 -9.54 3.09 -2.04
C LEU A 213 -10.18 4.42 -1.60
N PRO A 214 -9.38 5.49 -1.38
CA PRO A 214 -9.89 6.78 -0.90
C PRO A 214 -11.01 7.38 -1.75
N THR A 215 -10.99 7.13 -3.06
CA THR A 215 -11.95 7.68 -4.03
C THR A 215 -13.35 7.04 -3.93
N ASN A 216 -13.48 5.90 -3.24
CA ASN A 216 -14.69 5.08 -3.23
C ASN A 216 -15.43 5.08 -1.90
N ALA A 217 -14.96 5.82 -0.90
CA ALA A 217 -15.71 6.00 0.34
C ALA A 217 -16.89 6.95 0.07
N PRO A 218 -18.15 6.50 0.21
CA PRO A 218 -19.29 7.41 0.20
C PRO A 218 -19.13 8.41 1.35
N ASP A 219 -19.62 9.64 1.14
CA ASP A 219 -19.56 10.66 2.18
C ASP A 219 -20.44 10.21 3.36
N VAL A 220 -19.81 9.95 4.51
CA VAL A 220 -20.55 9.49 5.70
C VAL A 220 -21.29 10.69 6.26
N ASP A 221 -22.61 10.58 6.42
CA ASP A 221 -23.43 11.62 7.04
C ASP A 221 -22.74 12.11 8.35
N PRO A 222 -22.54 13.42 8.53
CA PRO A 222 -21.90 13.99 9.71
C PRO A 222 -22.48 13.48 11.04
N VAL A 223 -23.78 13.16 11.07
CA VAL A 223 -24.47 12.60 12.26
C VAL A 223 -23.96 11.20 12.61
N ILE A 224 -23.60 10.40 11.61
CA ILE A 224 -23.03 9.06 11.81
C ILE A 224 -21.55 9.16 12.17
N GLN A 225 -20.81 10.12 11.61
CA GLN A 225 -19.41 10.36 11.98
C GLN A 225 -19.26 10.72 13.46
N ASP A 226 -20.16 11.53 14.02
CA ASP A 226 -20.12 11.93 15.43
C ASP A 226 -20.38 10.75 16.38
N LYS A 227 -21.17 9.76 15.94
CA LYS A 227 -21.43 8.52 16.71
C LYS A 227 -20.29 7.50 16.67
N LEU A 228 -19.31 7.68 15.78
CA LEU A 228 -18.17 6.78 15.59
C LEU A 228 -16.87 7.27 16.27
N ARG A 229 -16.88 8.49 16.84
CA ARG A 229 -15.79 9.03 17.66
C ARG A 229 -15.90 8.56 19.11
#